data_AF-A0A8S3Q7S6-F1
#
_entry.id   AF-A0A8S3Q7S6-F1
#
_cell.length_a   1.000
_cell.length_b   1.000
_cell.length_c   1.000
_cell.angle_alpha   90.00
_cell.angle_beta   90.00
_cell.angle_gamma   90.00
#
_symmetry.space_group_name_H-M   'P 1'
#
loop_
_entity.id
_entity.type
_entity.pdbx_description
1 polymer ?
#
loop_
_entity_poly.entity_id
_entity_poly.type
_entity_poly.pdbx_seq_one_letter_code
_entity_poly.pdbx_strand_id
1 'polypeptide(L)'
;MDTIHCYGSINDKTEAVLLEGAHNLLDPPVIAIGTHKDKFQDEEQCRKRLESYTDKIFKDSKLHLRSIHLISNTEDEEDAFGKLRNDIFATAKSSANWNREYPVKFIQMEKAINSELTIGKQIISFERLKELGEKIPLPITDNKELHLFLRYQHEIGNVIFFEDIPSYIILDPQWLANAFTCIVTAQQFQLELPHLQWDNFKKNRKDGS
;
A
#
# COMPACT_ATOMS: atom_id res chain seq x y z
N MET A 1 -7.44 18.32 -15.71
CA MET A 1 -7.08 18.04 -14.29
C MET A 1 -7.12 16.55 -14.19
N ASP A 2 -5.96 15.96 -14.43
CA ASP A 2 -5.83 14.55 -14.79
C ASP A 2 -5.88 13.67 -13.55
N THR A 3 -6.70 12.63 -13.68
CA THR A 3 -6.88 11.56 -12.71
C THR A 3 -5.54 10.84 -12.53
N ILE A 4 -5.14 10.63 -11.28
CA ILE A 4 -4.02 9.77 -10.91
C ILE A 4 -4.38 8.35 -11.37
N HIS A 5 -3.82 7.94 -12.51
CA HIS A 5 -3.88 6.58 -13.02
C HIS A 5 -2.92 5.70 -12.21
N CYS A 6 -3.35 5.28 -11.02
CA CYS A 6 -2.86 4.04 -10.43
C CYS A 6 -3.76 2.92 -10.97
N TYR A 7 -3.17 1.83 -11.45
CA TYR A 7 -3.72 0.74 -12.27
C TYR A 7 -3.68 1.04 -13.77
N GLY A 8 -2.73 0.38 -14.44
CA GLY A 8 -2.39 0.56 -15.84
C GLY A 8 -3.57 0.30 -16.77
N SER A 9 -3.66 1.17 -17.79
CA SER A 9 -4.50 0.97 -18.96
C SER A 9 -4.09 -0.32 -19.67
N ILE A 10 -4.95 -1.33 -19.62
CA ILE A 10 -4.82 -2.56 -20.39
C ILE A 10 -5.23 -2.23 -21.83
N ASN A 11 -4.28 -2.25 -22.76
CA ASN A 11 -4.57 -2.07 -24.19
C ASN A 11 -5.20 -3.34 -24.79
N ASP A 12 -6.30 -3.12 -25.51
CA ASP A 12 -7.08 -4.07 -26.29
C ASP A 12 -6.21 -4.98 -27.19
N LYS A 13 -6.30 -6.30 -26.94
CA LYS A 13 -6.28 -7.42 -27.91
C LYS A 13 -5.92 -8.79 -27.30
N THR A 14 -5.50 -8.85 -26.05
CA THR A 14 -5.19 -10.12 -25.33
C THR A 14 -6.36 -10.63 -24.47
N GLU A 15 -7.57 -10.19 -24.78
CA GLU A 15 -8.70 -10.09 -23.85
C GLU A 15 -9.45 -11.40 -23.55
N ALA A 16 -9.24 -12.52 -24.25
CA ALA A 16 -10.15 -13.68 -24.07
C ALA A 16 -9.71 -14.70 -23.00
N VAL A 17 -8.43 -14.76 -22.63
CA VAL A 17 -7.89 -15.85 -21.76
C VAL A 17 -7.55 -15.37 -20.35
N LEU A 18 -7.41 -14.06 -20.13
CA LEU A 18 -7.08 -13.47 -18.82
C LEU A 18 -8.32 -13.03 -18.01
N LEU A 19 -9.50 -12.98 -18.63
CA LEU A 19 -10.72 -12.45 -18.00
C LEU A 19 -11.24 -13.29 -16.83
N GLU A 20 -11.02 -14.62 -16.80
CA GLU A 20 -11.44 -15.43 -15.64
C GLU A 20 -10.58 -15.19 -14.39
N GLY A 21 -9.33 -14.71 -14.54
CA GLY A 21 -8.46 -14.35 -13.41
C GLY A 21 -8.53 -12.87 -12.99
N ALA A 22 -9.01 -11.99 -13.87
CA ALA A 22 -9.01 -10.54 -13.66
C ALA A 22 -10.09 -10.06 -12.67
N HIS A 23 -11.17 -10.82 -12.47
CA HIS A 23 -12.21 -10.48 -11.50
C HIS A 23 -11.72 -10.47 -10.04
N ASN A 24 -10.61 -11.15 -9.73
CA ASN A 24 -9.99 -11.11 -8.40
C ASN A 24 -8.87 -10.04 -8.25
N LEU A 25 -8.48 -9.35 -9.33
CA LEU A 25 -7.42 -8.33 -9.26
C LEU A 25 -7.94 -6.92 -8.92
N LEU A 26 -9.23 -6.66 -9.09
CA LEU A 26 -9.83 -5.34 -8.91
C LEU A 26 -10.50 -5.15 -7.53
N ASP A 27 -10.49 -6.19 -6.69
CA ASP A 27 -11.19 -6.21 -5.42
C ASP A 27 -10.24 -6.24 -4.22
N PRO A 28 -9.63 -5.11 -3.82
CA PRO A 28 -8.76 -5.08 -2.65
C PRO A 28 -9.56 -5.48 -1.41
N PRO A 29 -9.18 -6.54 -0.68
CA PRO A 29 -9.93 -6.96 0.49
C PRO A 29 -9.80 -5.93 1.61
N VAL A 30 -10.91 -5.59 2.23
CA VAL A 30 -10.99 -4.62 3.32
C VAL A 30 -11.44 -5.33 4.60
N ILE A 31 -10.72 -5.06 5.68
CA ILE A 31 -11.11 -5.44 7.04
C ILE A 31 -11.42 -4.14 7.78
N ALA A 32 -12.68 -3.98 8.21
CA ALA A 32 -13.08 -2.80 8.98
C ALA A 32 -12.79 -3.03 10.47
N ILE A 33 -12.20 -2.05 11.14
CA ILE A 33 -11.85 -2.15 12.56
C ILE A 33 -12.42 -0.94 13.30
N GLY A 34 -13.39 -1.18 14.18
CA GLY A 34 -13.82 -0.24 15.20
C GLY A 34 -12.91 -0.34 16.41
N THR A 35 -12.19 0.73 16.71
CA THR A 35 -11.32 0.82 17.90
C THR A 35 -12.06 1.49 19.06
N HIS A 36 -11.48 1.42 20.26
CA HIS A 36 -12.01 2.03 21.48
C HIS A 36 -13.35 1.43 21.97
N LYS A 37 -13.52 0.09 21.85
CA LYS A 37 -14.67 -0.66 22.38
C LYS A 37 -14.93 -0.32 23.86
N ASP A 38 -13.89 -0.12 24.65
CA ASP A 38 -13.92 0.24 26.07
C ASP A 38 -14.67 1.53 26.39
N LYS A 39 -14.79 2.46 25.43
CA LYS A 39 -15.48 3.74 25.63
C LYS A 39 -16.99 3.64 25.49
N PHE A 40 -17.52 2.46 25.20
CA PHE A 40 -18.94 2.25 24.95
C PHE A 40 -19.55 1.28 25.95
N GLN A 41 -20.69 1.67 26.53
CA GLN A 41 -21.43 0.85 27.50
C GLN A 41 -22.28 -0.25 26.84
N ASP A 42 -22.59 -0.10 25.55
CA ASP A 42 -23.42 -1.02 24.78
C ASP A 42 -22.67 -1.46 23.51
N GLU A 43 -22.10 -2.66 23.56
CA GLU A 43 -21.35 -3.28 22.47
C GLU A 43 -22.24 -3.55 21.24
N GLU A 44 -23.51 -3.93 21.46
CA GLU A 44 -24.42 -4.29 20.39
C GLU A 44 -24.83 -3.06 19.57
N GLN A 45 -25.05 -1.93 20.24
CA GLN A 45 -25.29 -0.65 19.58
C GLN A 45 -24.07 -0.18 18.78
N CYS A 46 -22.85 -0.41 19.28
CA CYS A 46 -21.62 -0.04 18.57
C CYS A 46 -21.40 -0.88 17.32
N ARG A 47 -21.62 -2.20 17.42
CA ARG A 47 -21.57 -3.10 16.27
C ARG A 47 -22.57 -2.68 15.19
N LYS A 48 -23.83 -2.43 15.55
CA LYS A 48 -24.86 -1.96 14.60
C LYS A 48 -24.51 -0.63 13.95
N ARG A 49 -23.90 0.31 14.69
CA ARG A 49 -23.42 1.58 14.14
C ARG A 49 -22.29 1.35 13.14
N LEU A 50 -21.30 0.53 13.50
CA LEU A 50 -20.17 0.21 12.64
C LEU A 50 -20.67 -0.44 11.34
N GLU A 51 -21.51 -1.48 11.45
CA GLU A 51 -22.16 -2.16 10.33
C GLU A 51 -22.90 -1.18 9.43
N SER A 52 -23.70 -0.27 10.00
CA SER A 52 -24.40 0.76 9.23
C SER A 52 -23.45 1.72 8.51
N TYR A 53 -22.32 2.10 9.11
CA TYR A 53 -21.31 2.92 8.44
C TYR A 53 -20.62 2.17 7.32
N THR A 54 -20.19 0.93 7.56
CA THR A 54 -19.63 0.08 6.50
C THR A 54 -20.62 -0.14 5.38
N ASP A 55 -21.90 -0.38 5.66
CA ASP A 55 -22.94 -0.53 4.64
C ASP A 55 -23.15 0.73 3.81
N LYS A 56 -22.97 1.91 4.41
CA LYS A 56 -23.06 3.19 3.68
C LYS A 56 -21.82 3.44 2.82
N ILE A 57 -20.63 3.10 3.31
CA ILE A 57 -19.35 3.32 2.62
C ILE A 57 -19.18 2.31 1.47
N PHE A 58 -19.50 1.05 1.73
CA PHE A 58 -19.35 -0.06 0.78
C PHE A 58 -20.66 -0.40 0.07
N LYS A 59 -21.59 0.56 -0.04
CA LYS A 59 -22.94 0.32 -0.58
C LYS A 59 -22.92 -0.32 -1.97
N ASP A 60 -22.00 0.14 -2.81
CA ASP A 60 -21.78 -0.34 -4.18
C ASP A 60 -20.62 -1.35 -4.29
N SER A 61 -19.93 -1.63 -3.18
CA SER A 61 -18.65 -2.34 -3.14
C SER A 61 -18.52 -3.28 -1.93
N LYS A 62 -19.65 -3.88 -1.51
CA LYS A 62 -19.71 -4.88 -0.42
C LYS A 62 -18.83 -6.10 -0.67
N LEU A 63 -18.47 -6.34 -1.94
CA LEU A 63 -17.57 -7.40 -2.36
C LEU A 63 -16.15 -7.25 -1.78
N HIS A 64 -15.74 -6.05 -1.37
CA HIS A 64 -14.41 -5.85 -0.77
C HIS A 64 -14.38 -6.14 0.73
N LEU A 65 -15.49 -5.94 1.45
CA LEU A 65 -15.51 -6.07 2.91
C LEU A 65 -15.49 -7.54 3.31
N ARG A 66 -14.43 -7.97 4.01
CA ARG A 66 -14.22 -9.36 4.44
C ARG A 66 -14.71 -9.61 5.86
N SER A 67 -14.38 -8.72 6.78
CA SER A 67 -14.74 -8.85 8.19
C SER A 67 -14.82 -7.49 8.90
N ILE A 68 -15.51 -7.48 10.04
CA ILE A 68 -15.68 -6.30 10.90
C ILE A 68 -15.21 -6.65 12.33
N HIS A 69 -14.09 -6.04 12.69
CA HIS A 69 -13.44 -5.95 14.00
C HIS A 69 -14.10 -4.96 14.97
N LEU A 70 -14.41 -5.33 16.22
CA LEU A 70 -14.53 -4.35 17.31
C LEU A 70 -13.49 -4.69 18.38
N ILE A 71 -12.53 -3.79 18.60
CA ILE A 71 -11.38 -4.04 19.49
C ILE A 71 -11.22 -2.93 20.52
N SER A 72 -10.73 -3.32 21.70
CA SER A 72 -10.24 -2.40 22.73
C SER A 72 -8.73 -2.59 22.89
N ASN A 73 -8.00 -1.50 23.09
CA ASN A 73 -6.58 -1.54 23.47
C ASN A 73 -6.37 -1.63 24.99
N THR A 74 -7.44 -1.57 25.79
CA THR A 74 -7.38 -1.64 27.26
C THR A 74 -7.74 -3.02 27.79
N GLU A 75 -8.28 -3.89 26.93
CA GLU A 75 -8.61 -5.27 27.25
C GLU A 75 -7.55 -6.18 26.64
N ASP A 76 -6.90 -7.00 27.47
CA ASP A 76 -6.04 -8.10 27.02
C ASP A 76 -6.89 -9.28 26.48
N GLU A 77 -7.92 -8.99 25.67
CA GLU A 77 -8.72 -9.99 24.98
C GLU A 77 -7.89 -10.57 23.82
N GLU A 78 -6.99 -11.49 24.15
CA GLU A 78 -6.18 -12.24 23.18
C GLU A 78 -7.06 -12.92 22.12
N ASP A 79 -8.29 -13.27 22.47
CA ASP A 79 -9.30 -13.83 21.56
C ASP A 79 -9.72 -12.86 20.44
N ALA A 80 -9.87 -11.57 20.73
CA ALA A 80 -10.29 -10.57 19.74
C ALA A 80 -9.16 -10.26 18.76
N PHE A 81 -7.94 -10.05 19.27
CA PHE A 81 -6.75 -9.89 18.44
C PHE A 81 -6.37 -11.17 17.69
N GLY A 82 -6.60 -12.34 18.29
CA GLY A 82 -6.41 -13.64 17.65
C GLY A 82 -7.33 -13.83 16.45
N LYS A 83 -8.62 -13.51 16.59
CA LYS A 83 -9.57 -13.49 15.46
C LYS A 83 -9.14 -12.53 14.36
N LEU A 84 -8.75 -11.30 14.71
CA LEU A 84 -8.26 -10.33 13.73
C LEU A 84 -7.01 -10.83 12.99
N ARG A 85 -6.02 -11.40 13.70
CA ARG A 85 -4.80 -11.98 13.09
C ARG A 85 -5.14 -13.12 12.15
N ASN A 86 -6.05 -14.00 12.54
CA ASN A 86 -6.51 -15.12 11.71
C ASN A 86 -7.22 -14.63 10.44
N ASP A 87 -8.07 -13.60 10.55
CA ASP A 87 -8.78 -13.03 9.40
C ASP A 87 -7.83 -12.29 8.45
N ILE A 88 -6.84 -11.55 8.98
CA ILE A 88 -5.76 -10.95 8.16
C ILE A 88 -5.00 -12.05 7.41
N PHE A 89 -4.64 -13.14 8.10
CA PHE A 89 -3.88 -14.23 7.50
C PHE A 89 -4.70 -14.99 6.44
N ALA A 90 -5.97 -15.27 6.72
CA ALA A 90 -6.89 -15.91 5.76
C ALA A 90 -7.12 -15.03 4.54
N THR A 91 -7.29 -13.73 4.75
CA THR A 91 -7.44 -12.73 3.69
C THR A 91 -6.18 -12.64 2.82
N ALA A 92 -5.00 -12.58 3.44
CA ALA A 92 -3.72 -12.56 2.71
C ALA A 92 -3.53 -13.83 1.85
N LYS A 93 -3.89 -15.00 2.39
CA LYS A 93 -3.87 -16.27 1.65
C LYS A 93 -4.82 -16.33 0.46
N SER A 94 -5.94 -15.61 0.52
CA SER A 94 -6.90 -15.56 -0.57
C SER A 94 -6.45 -14.67 -1.75
N SER A 95 -5.37 -13.89 -1.57
CA SER A 95 -4.82 -13.06 -2.64
C SER A 95 -4.23 -13.89 -3.76
N ALA A 96 -4.47 -13.48 -5.01
CA ALA A 96 -3.90 -14.12 -6.20
C ALA A 96 -2.36 -14.10 -6.22
N ASN A 97 -1.74 -13.20 -5.45
CA ASN A 97 -0.29 -13.09 -5.33
C ASN A 97 0.31 -14.00 -4.23
N TRP A 98 -0.53 -14.68 -3.44
CA TRP A 98 -0.05 -15.58 -2.39
C TRP A 98 0.63 -16.83 -2.98
N ASN A 99 1.75 -17.27 -2.39
CA ASN A 99 2.56 -18.40 -2.85
C ASN A 99 3.04 -18.30 -4.32
N ARG A 100 3.08 -17.10 -4.91
CA ARG A 100 3.62 -16.93 -6.26
C ARG A 100 5.12 -17.20 -6.25
N GLU A 101 5.57 -18.03 -7.18
CA GLU A 101 6.99 -18.34 -7.34
C GLU A 101 7.69 -17.19 -8.07
N TYR A 102 8.87 -16.83 -7.58
CA TYR A 102 9.71 -15.79 -8.18
C TYR A 102 11.12 -16.31 -8.45
N PRO A 103 11.81 -15.79 -9.48
CA PRO A 103 13.19 -16.17 -9.74
C PRO A 103 14.10 -15.87 -8.53
N VAL A 104 14.92 -16.84 -8.12
CA VAL A 104 15.86 -16.69 -6.98
C VAL A 104 16.80 -15.49 -7.14
N LYS A 105 17.13 -15.12 -8.37
CA LYS A 105 17.92 -13.92 -8.70
C LYS A 105 17.28 -12.61 -8.22
N PHE A 106 15.95 -12.53 -8.13
CA PHE A 106 15.27 -11.33 -7.61
C PHE A 106 15.57 -11.10 -6.14
N ILE A 107 15.67 -12.17 -5.34
CA ILE A 107 16.06 -12.08 -3.92
C ILE A 107 17.48 -11.52 -3.79
N GLN A 108 18.39 -11.91 -4.67
CA GLN A 108 19.76 -11.38 -4.66
C GLN A 108 19.81 -9.90 -5.07
N MET A 109 18.98 -9.52 -6.04
CA MET A 109 18.83 -8.12 -6.43
C MET A 109 18.24 -7.26 -5.29
N GLU A 110 17.22 -7.75 -4.58
CA GLU A 110 16.66 -7.08 -3.41
C GLU A 110 17.73 -6.84 -2.33
N LYS A 111 18.59 -7.84 -2.07
CA LYS A 111 19.71 -7.67 -1.13
C LYS A 111 20.71 -6.61 -1.60
N ALA A 112 20.96 -6.51 -2.90
CA ALA A 112 21.82 -5.47 -3.46
C ALA A 112 21.19 -4.08 -3.30
N ILE A 113 19.88 -3.94 -3.55
CA ILE A 113 19.12 -2.70 -3.32
C ILE A 113 19.13 -2.31 -1.84
N ASN A 114 18.89 -3.26 -0.92
CA ASN A 114 18.93 -2.99 0.51
C ASN A 114 20.31 -2.53 0.99
N SER A 115 21.38 -2.98 0.34
CA SER A 115 22.73 -2.51 0.62
C SER A 115 22.91 -1.04 0.21
N GLU A 116 22.32 -0.60 -0.91
CA GLU A 116 22.30 0.80 -1.33
C GLU A 116 21.47 1.68 -0.39
N LEU A 117 20.34 1.19 0.11
CA LEU A 117 19.53 1.86 1.14
C LEU A 117 20.32 2.02 2.45
N THR A 118 21.05 0.98 2.87
CA THR A 118 21.84 0.99 4.12
C THR A 118 22.95 2.06 4.09
N ILE A 119 23.52 2.35 2.92
CA ILE A 119 24.50 3.44 2.75
C ILE A 119 23.84 4.80 2.51
N GLY A 120 22.51 4.89 2.66
CA GLY A 120 21.75 6.14 2.62
C GLY A 120 21.36 6.62 1.23
N LYS A 121 21.34 5.76 0.21
CA LYS A 121 20.84 6.14 -1.12
C LYS A 121 19.34 5.85 -1.26
N GLN A 122 18.54 6.89 -1.43
CA GLN A 122 17.09 6.77 -1.65
C GLN A 122 16.73 6.67 -3.14
N ILE A 123 17.63 7.07 -4.04
CA ILE A 123 17.45 7.04 -5.49
C ILE A 123 18.74 6.51 -6.13
N ILE A 124 18.59 5.66 -7.16
CA ILE A 124 19.68 5.23 -8.03
C ILE A 124 19.28 5.39 -9.50
N SER A 125 20.27 5.45 -10.39
CA SER A 125 19.99 5.40 -11.83
C SER A 125 19.76 3.96 -12.31
N PHE A 126 19.16 3.81 -13.48
CA PHE A 126 18.98 2.50 -14.10
C PHE A 126 20.32 1.83 -14.45
N GLU A 127 21.32 2.61 -14.87
CA GLU A 127 22.68 2.10 -15.11
C GLU A 127 23.28 1.55 -13.82
N ARG A 128 23.11 2.25 -12.69
CA ARG A 128 23.58 1.75 -11.40
C ARG A 128 22.87 0.45 -11.02
N LEU A 129 21.58 0.33 -11.25
CA LEU A 129 20.85 -0.92 -11.02
C LEU A 129 21.40 -2.06 -11.89
N LYS A 130 21.70 -1.77 -13.16
CA LYS A 130 22.30 -2.74 -14.07
C LYS A 130 23.67 -3.22 -13.57
N GLU A 131 24.53 -2.30 -13.13
CA GLU A 131 25.82 -2.65 -12.52
C GLU A 131 25.66 -3.56 -11.29
N LEU A 132 24.62 -3.34 -10.48
CA LEU A 132 24.33 -4.21 -9.33
C LEU A 132 23.86 -5.58 -9.81
N GLY A 133 23.00 -5.63 -10.82
CA GLY A 133 22.52 -6.87 -11.45
C GLY A 133 23.61 -7.71 -12.07
N GLU A 134 24.69 -7.12 -12.57
CA GLU A 134 25.83 -7.85 -13.11
C GLU A 134 26.75 -8.42 -11.99
N LYS A 135 26.72 -7.84 -10.79
CA LYS A 135 27.62 -8.18 -9.67
C LYS A 135 27.05 -9.19 -8.69
N ILE A 136 25.76 -9.49 -8.75
CA ILE A 136 25.14 -10.49 -7.88
C ILE A 136 25.55 -11.93 -8.29
N PRO A 137 25.55 -12.90 -7.36
CA PRO A 137 25.95 -14.28 -7.65
C PRO A 137 25.18 -14.97 -8.79
N LEU A 138 23.94 -14.55 -9.05
CA LEU A 138 23.11 -14.94 -10.20
C LEU A 138 22.80 -13.68 -11.03
N PRO A 139 23.69 -13.32 -11.97
CA PRO A 139 23.58 -12.06 -12.69
C PRO A 139 22.29 -11.91 -13.48
N ILE A 140 21.76 -10.68 -13.50
CA ILE A 140 20.68 -10.27 -14.39
C ILE A 140 21.30 -9.34 -15.45
N THR A 141 21.55 -9.89 -16.63
CA THR A 141 22.19 -9.18 -17.75
C THR A 141 21.19 -8.68 -18.80
N ASP A 142 19.98 -9.25 -18.82
CA ASP A 142 18.91 -8.83 -19.72
C ASP A 142 18.13 -7.64 -19.12
N ASN A 143 18.09 -6.54 -19.87
CA ASN A 143 17.33 -5.36 -19.49
C ASN A 143 15.83 -5.66 -19.36
N LYS A 144 15.27 -6.57 -20.18
CA LYS A 144 13.85 -6.93 -20.07
C LYS A 144 13.54 -7.58 -18.73
N GLU A 145 14.46 -8.41 -18.24
CA GLU A 145 14.34 -9.03 -16.94
C GLU A 145 14.49 -8.02 -15.79
N LEU A 146 15.40 -7.04 -15.91
CA LEU A 146 15.49 -5.93 -14.96
C LEU A 146 14.20 -5.11 -14.92
N HIS A 147 13.58 -4.84 -16.07
CA HIS A 147 12.29 -4.15 -16.12
C HIS A 147 11.18 -4.98 -15.47
N LEU A 148 11.14 -6.30 -15.70
CA LEU A 148 10.18 -7.19 -15.03
C LEU A 148 10.36 -7.17 -13.52
N PHE A 149 11.61 -7.20 -13.04
CA PHE A 149 11.93 -7.05 -11.62
C PHE A 149 11.44 -5.71 -11.07
N LEU A 150 11.75 -4.60 -11.73
CA LEU A 150 11.35 -3.27 -11.29
C LEU A 150 9.84 -3.08 -11.27
N ARG A 151 9.15 -3.56 -12.30
CA ARG A 151 7.69 -3.52 -12.38
C ARG A 151 7.07 -4.29 -11.22
N TYR A 152 7.58 -5.49 -10.93
CA TYR A 152 7.12 -6.27 -9.78
C TYR A 152 7.34 -5.53 -8.46
N GLN A 153 8.55 -5.00 -8.22
CA GLN A 153 8.85 -4.25 -6.99
C GLN A 153 8.00 -2.97 -6.86
N HIS A 154 7.67 -2.34 -7.99
CA HIS A 154 6.78 -1.19 -8.05
C HIS A 154 5.34 -1.55 -7.69
N GLU A 155 4.83 -2.65 -8.23
CA GLU A 155 3.47 -3.14 -7.95
C GLU A 155 3.27 -3.49 -6.46
N ILE A 156 4.30 -4.01 -5.79
CA ILE A 156 4.23 -4.31 -4.34
C ILE A 156 4.63 -3.12 -3.45
N GLY A 157 5.05 -2.00 -4.04
CA GLY A 157 5.36 -0.76 -3.32
C GLY A 157 6.70 -0.77 -2.58
N ASN A 158 7.64 -1.65 -2.95
CA ASN A 158 8.99 -1.65 -2.38
C ASN A 158 9.89 -0.61 -3.03
N VAL A 159 9.69 -0.35 -4.33
CA VAL A 159 10.40 0.70 -5.08
C VAL A 159 9.39 1.51 -5.88
N ILE A 160 9.77 2.70 -6.34
CA ILE A 160 8.98 3.45 -7.32
C ILE A 160 9.80 3.57 -8.60
N PHE A 161 9.21 3.08 -9.69
CA PHE A 161 9.79 3.07 -11.02
C PHE A 161 8.72 3.46 -12.04
N PHE A 162 9.05 4.38 -12.93
CA PHE A 162 8.16 4.83 -14.00
C PHE A 162 8.78 4.45 -15.34
N GLU A 163 8.08 3.65 -16.14
CA GLU A 163 8.58 3.24 -17.48
C GLU A 163 8.76 4.43 -18.42
N ASP A 164 7.94 5.48 -18.27
CA ASP A 164 8.02 6.72 -19.06
C ASP A 164 9.21 7.61 -18.68
N ILE A 165 9.75 7.44 -17.46
CA ILE A 165 10.91 8.19 -16.95
C ILE A 165 11.89 7.19 -16.33
N PRO A 166 12.47 6.29 -17.15
CA PRO A 166 13.17 5.10 -16.64
C PRO A 166 14.54 5.44 -16.03
N SER A 167 14.97 6.70 -16.09
CA SER A 167 16.30 7.14 -15.68
C SER A 167 16.58 6.93 -14.19
N TYR A 168 15.55 6.98 -13.34
CA TYR A 168 15.70 6.92 -11.89
C TYR A 168 14.76 5.91 -11.26
N ILE A 169 15.30 5.15 -10.30
CA ILE A 169 14.54 4.26 -9.44
C ILE A 169 14.61 4.81 -8.03
N ILE A 170 13.45 5.02 -7.42
CA ILE A 170 13.33 5.43 -6.03
C ILE A 170 13.29 4.15 -5.20
N LEU A 171 14.33 3.94 -4.41
CA LEU A 171 14.49 2.76 -3.55
C LEU A 171 13.71 2.87 -2.24
N ASP A 172 13.42 4.09 -1.80
CA ASP A 172 12.67 4.36 -0.57
C ASP A 172 11.38 5.14 -0.88
N PRO A 173 10.24 4.45 -1.04
CA PRO A 173 8.93 5.07 -1.24
C PRO A 173 8.51 5.99 -0.07
N GLN A 174 8.93 5.69 1.17
CA GLN A 174 8.60 6.50 2.33
C GLN A 174 9.36 7.83 2.30
N TRP A 175 10.61 7.84 1.83
CA TRP A 175 11.35 9.07 1.58
C TRP A 175 10.61 9.99 0.59
N LEU A 176 10.06 9.42 -0.50
CA LEU A 176 9.27 10.20 -1.45
C LEU A 176 7.97 10.72 -0.82
N ALA A 177 7.25 9.87 -0.08
CA ALA A 177 6.03 10.27 0.62
C ALA A 177 6.29 11.41 1.63
N ASN A 178 7.42 11.37 2.33
CA ASN A 178 7.86 12.42 3.25
C ASN A 178 8.15 13.71 2.50
N ALA A 179 8.83 13.64 1.34
CA ALA A 179 9.09 14.81 0.49
C ALA A 179 7.78 15.48 0.04
N PHE A 180 6.81 14.69 -0.44
CA PHE A 180 5.48 15.22 -0.79
C PHE A 180 4.75 15.81 0.41
N THR A 181 4.82 15.14 1.56
CA THR A 181 4.23 15.66 2.80
C THR A 181 4.80 17.03 3.15
N CYS A 182 6.12 17.21 3.07
CA CYS A 182 6.77 18.52 3.31
C CYS A 182 6.26 19.60 2.34
N ILE A 183 6.11 19.27 1.05
CA ILE A 183 5.62 20.22 0.04
C ILE A 183 4.16 20.60 0.31
N VAL A 184 3.29 19.62 0.50
CA VAL A 184 1.84 19.84 0.66
C VAL A 184 1.52 20.51 2.00
N THR A 185 2.32 20.26 3.04
CA THR A 185 2.11 20.86 4.36
C THR A 185 2.86 22.18 4.57
N ALA A 186 3.74 22.59 3.65
CA ALA A 186 4.48 23.84 3.78
C ALA A 186 3.53 25.04 3.85
N GLN A 187 3.71 25.87 4.88
CA GLN A 187 2.84 27.02 5.15
C GLN A 187 2.72 27.98 3.97
N GLN A 188 3.80 28.14 3.19
CA GLN A 188 3.83 28.97 1.98
C GLN A 188 2.91 28.48 0.84
N PHE A 189 2.51 27.20 0.86
CA PHE A 189 1.57 26.60 -0.09
C PHE A 189 0.20 26.29 0.55
N GLN A 190 0.03 26.58 1.84
CA GLN A 190 -1.27 26.66 2.47
C GLN A 190 -1.94 27.93 1.96
N LEU A 191 -2.54 27.83 0.77
CA LEU A 191 -3.52 28.82 0.30
C LEU A 191 -4.50 29.04 1.45
N GLU A 192 -4.74 30.30 1.83
CA GLU A 192 -5.88 30.64 2.68
C GLU A 192 -7.13 30.23 1.91
N LEU A 193 -7.53 28.96 2.04
CA LEU A 193 -8.77 28.43 1.54
C LEU A 193 -9.84 28.87 2.54
N PRO A 194 -10.67 29.90 2.23
CA PRO A 194 -11.57 30.50 3.22
C PRO A 194 -12.64 29.54 3.76
N HIS A 195 -12.75 28.34 3.20
CA HIS A 195 -13.70 27.29 3.57
C HIS A 195 -13.07 26.09 4.30
N LEU A 196 -11.74 26.02 4.40
CA LEU A 196 -11.02 25.00 5.17
C LEU A 196 -10.36 25.69 6.37
N GLN A 197 -11.12 25.83 7.46
CA GLN A 197 -10.61 26.38 8.71
C GLN A 197 -9.65 25.38 9.39
N TRP A 198 -8.41 25.34 8.90
CA TRP A 198 -7.31 24.53 9.43
C TRP A 198 -7.00 24.84 10.90
N ASP A 199 -7.33 26.03 11.38
CA ASP A 199 -7.10 26.44 12.78
C ASP A 199 -7.94 25.64 13.79
N ASN A 200 -9.10 25.12 13.39
CA ASN A 200 -9.91 24.26 14.25
C ASN A 200 -9.25 22.89 14.49
N PHE A 201 -8.44 22.41 13.54
CA PHE A 201 -7.71 21.15 13.67
C PHE A 201 -6.44 21.26 14.52
N LYS A 202 -5.81 22.45 14.57
CA LYS A 202 -4.62 22.68 15.41
C LYS A 202 -4.96 22.78 16.89
N LYS A 203 -6.13 23.29 17.26
CA LYS A 203 -6.58 23.36 18.66
C LYS A 203 -6.81 21.97 19.27
N ASN A 204 -7.47 21.06 18.55
CA ASN A 204 -7.78 19.72 19.04
C ASN A 204 -6.56 18.81 19.28
N ARG A 205 -5.36 19.21 18.85
CA ARG A 205 -4.11 18.46 19.10
C ARG A 205 -3.36 18.91 20.35
N LYS A 206 -3.65 20.09 20.89
CA LYS A 206 -3.00 20.59 22.12
C LYS A 206 -3.76 20.26 23.40
N ASP A 207 -5.02 19.84 23.29
CA ASP A 207 -5.87 19.52 24.45
C ASP A 207 -5.88 18.01 24.79
N GLY A 208 -4.96 17.23 24.21
CA GLY A 208 -4.85 15.78 24.39
C GLY A 208 -3.45 15.30 24.79
N SER A 209 -2.66 16.14 25.48
CA SER A 209 -1.39 15.76 26.11
C SER A 209 -1.43 16.04 27.60
#